data_AF-A0A7V7ZIQ4-F1
#
_entry.id   AF-A0A7V7ZIQ4-F1
#
_cell.length_a   1.000
_cell.length_b   1.000
_cell.length_c   1.000
_cell.angle_alpha   90.00
_cell.angle_beta   90.00
_cell.angle_gamma   90.00
#
_symmetry.space_group_name_H-M   'P 1'
#
loop_
_entity.id
_entity.type
_entity.pdbx_description
1 polymer ?
#
loop_
_entity_poly.entity_id
_entity_poly.type
_entity_poly.pdbx_seq_one_letter_code
_entity_poly.pdbx_strand_id
1 'polypeptide(L)'
;MAVAFDRGAIRAALAMADPAISSYLDLATGTVVTINESDSSAAMEEIRNKVMDGYGDQYRYIPGGNAGADDAAVAQWLETEGL
;
A
#
# COMPACT_ATOMS: atom_id res chain seq x y z
N MET A 1 -16.32 13.34 -1.83
CA MET A 1 -16.73 12.11 -1.10
C MET A 1 -15.46 11.54 -0.51
N ALA A 2 -15.45 11.19 0.78
CA ALA A 2 -14.30 10.48 1.35
C ALA A 2 -14.20 9.11 0.67
N VAL A 3 -13.03 8.79 0.12
CA VAL A 3 -12.77 7.48 -0.49
C VAL A 3 -12.75 6.46 0.65
N ALA A 4 -13.51 5.38 0.52
CA ALA A 4 -13.50 4.31 1.51
C ALA A 4 -12.24 3.45 1.30
N PHE A 5 -11.37 3.41 2.31
CA PHE A 5 -10.16 2.61 2.26
C PHE A 5 -10.44 1.14 2.55
N ASP A 6 -9.87 0.24 1.75
CA ASP A 6 -9.90 -1.20 2.01
C ASP A 6 -8.98 -1.55 3.19
N ARG A 7 -9.53 -1.44 4.40
CA ARG A 7 -8.82 -1.77 5.66
C ARG A 7 -8.32 -3.20 5.68
N GLY A 8 -9.00 -4.13 5.00
CA GLY A 8 -8.60 -5.53 4.93
C GLY A 8 -7.31 -5.69 4.13
N ALA A 9 -7.24 -5.02 2.97
CA ALA A 9 -6.06 -5.00 2.13
C ALA A 9 -4.89 -4.25 2.79
N ILE A 10 -5.15 -3.12 3.48
CA ILE A 10 -4.13 -2.39 4.25
C ILE A 10 -3.55 -3.27 5.35
N ARG A 11 -4.41 -3.97 6.12
CA ARG A 11 -3.95 -4.92 7.14
C ARG A 11 -3.05 -6.01 6.56
N ALA A 12 -3.45 -6.59 5.43
CA ALA A 12 -2.66 -7.61 4.75
C ALA A 12 -1.30 -7.07 4.29
N ALA A 13 -1.26 -5.83 3.80
CA ALA A 13 -0.02 -5.15 3.42
C ALA A 13 0.88 -4.82 4.62
N LEU A 14 0.32 -4.37 5.75
CA LEU A 14 1.07 -4.15 6.99
C LEU A 14 1.69 -5.47 7.51
N ALA A 15 0.98 -6.59 7.35
CA ALA A 15 1.47 -7.92 7.69
C ALA A 15 2.43 -8.54 6.65
N MET A 16 2.58 -7.92 5.48
CA MET A 16 3.45 -8.43 4.42
C MET A 16 4.90 -8.42 4.89
N ALA A 17 5.51 -9.60 5.02
CA ALA A 17 6.88 -9.76 5.49
C ALA A 17 7.88 -10.04 4.35
N ASP A 18 7.39 -10.19 3.12
CA ASP A 18 8.24 -10.44 1.95
C ASP A 18 8.94 -9.14 1.52
N PRO A 19 10.28 -9.04 1.63
CA PRO A 19 11.01 -7.84 1.25
C PRO A 19 11.01 -7.59 -0.27
N ALA A 20 10.64 -8.58 -1.09
CA ALA A 20 10.46 -8.40 -2.53
C ALA A 20 9.13 -7.72 -2.88
N ILE A 21 8.21 -7.57 -1.92
CA ILE A 21 6.89 -6.98 -2.15
C ILE A 21 6.82 -5.60 -1.48
N SER A 22 6.61 -4.57 -2.30
CA SER A 22 6.29 -3.23 -1.83
C SER A 22 4.79 -2.98 -1.96
N SER A 23 4.15 -2.45 -0.92
CA SER A 23 2.69 -2.19 -0.90
C SER A 23 2.39 -0.71 -0.77
N TYR A 24 1.39 -0.23 -1.50
CA TYR A 24 1.00 1.18 -1.54
C TYR A 24 -0.52 1.32 -1.51
N LEU A 25 -1.04 2.24 -0.71
CA LEU A 25 -2.45 2.65 -0.77
C LEU A 25 -2.63 3.70 -1.87
N ASP A 26 -3.52 3.43 -2.81
CA ASP A 26 -4.02 4.42 -3.76
C ASP A 26 -5.13 5.24 -3.12
N LEU A 27 -4.87 6.51 -2.83
CA LEU A 27 -5.81 7.44 -2.20
C LEU A 27 -6.97 7.82 -3.11
N ALA A 28 -6.84 7.68 -4.43
CA ALA A 28 -7.91 7.99 -5.37
C ALA A 28 -8.99 6.91 -5.37
N THR A 29 -8.61 5.65 -5.16
CA THR A 29 -9.51 4.48 -5.25
C THR A 29 -9.75 3.79 -3.90
N GLY A 30 -8.86 4.01 -2.94
CA GLY A 30 -8.86 3.38 -1.63
C GLY A 30 -8.38 1.92 -1.64
N THR A 31 -7.71 1.51 -2.72
CA THR A 31 -7.22 0.14 -2.91
C THR A 31 -5.72 0.03 -2.65
N VAL A 32 -5.26 -1.16 -2.27
CA VAL A 32 -3.83 -1.42 -2.11
C VAL A 32 -3.26 -2.00 -3.40
N VAL A 33 -2.18 -1.41 -3.87
CA VAL A 33 -1.39 -1.84 -5.00
C VAL A 33 -0.09 -2.45 -4.48
N THR A 34 0.27 -3.62 -5.01
CA THR A 34 1.52 -4.31 -4.66
C THR A 34 2.45 -4.34 -5.86
N ILE A 35 3.73 -4.07 -5.63
CA ILE A 35 4.79 -4.20 -6.62
C ILE A 35 5.69 -5.36 -6.18
N ASN A 36 5.86 -6.35 -7.04
CA ASN A 36 6.89 -7.37 -6.86
C ASN A 36 8.19 -6.89 -7.52
N GLU A 37 9.18 -6.59 -6.69
CA GLU A 37 10.46 -6.04 -7.14
C GLU A 37 11.29 -7.04 -7.95
N SER A 38 10.99 -8.33 -7.85
CA SER A 38 11.60 -9.37 -8.68
C SER A 38 10.90 -9.58 -10.03
N ASP A 39 9.70 -9.02 -10.22
CA ASP A 39 8.96 -9.12 -11.46
C ASP A 39 9.33 -7.96 -12.40
N SER A 40 9.97 -8.32 -13.52
CA SER A 40 10.40 -7.39 -14.57
C SER A 40 9.48 -7.43 -15.80
N SER A 41 8.27 -7.96 -15.66
CA SER A 41 7.28 -7.94 -16.74
C SER A 41 6.82 -6.51 -17.01
N ALA A 42 6.52 -6.19 -18.27
CA ALA A 42 6.05 -4.87 -18.68
C ALA A 42 4.86 -4.37 -17.83
N ALA A 43 3.92 -5.26 -17.49
CA ALA A 43 2.78 -4.92 -16.64
C ALA A 43 3.20 -4.47 -15.22
N MET A 44 4.24 -5.07 -14.64
CA MET A 44 4.74 -4.67 -13.32
C MET A 44 5.52 -3.36 -13.40
N GLU A 45 6.29 -3.15 -14.47
CA GLU A 45 6.98 -1.89 -14.73
C GLU A 45 5.99 -0.74 -14.90
N GLU A 46 4.87 -0.95 -15.59
CA GLU A 46 3.79 0.05 -15.72
C GLU A 46 3.21 0.43 -14.36
N ILE A 47 2.94 -0.55 -13.49
CA ILE A 47 2.45 -0.30 -12.13
C ILE A 47 3.49 0.47 -11.33
N ARG A 48 4.77 0.06 -11.38
CA ARG A 48 5.86 0.75 -10.68
C ARG A 48 5.97 2.20 -11.12
N ASN A 49 5.99 2.46 -12.42
CA ASN A 49 6.07 3.81 -12.96
C ASN A 49 4.89 4.66 -12.52
N LYS A 50 3.67 4.10 -12.53
CA LYS A 50 2.46 4.79 -12.06
C LYS A 50 2.53 5.14 -10.57
N VAL A 51 3.00 4.21 -9.74
CA VAL A 51 3.16 4.44 -8.29
C VAL A 51 4.22 5.49 -8.04
N MET A 52 5.36 5.44 -8.73
CA MET A 52 6.45 6.40 -8.57
C MET A 52 6.08 7.82 -9.02
N ASP A 53 5.31 7.95 -10.11
CA ASP A 53 4.81 9.24 -10.60
C ASP A 53 3.83 9.89 -9.61
N GLY A 54 2.94 9.10 -9.01
CA GLY A 54 1.95 9.57 -8.03
C GLY A 54 2.40 9.45 -6.57
N TYR A 55 3.66 9.13 -6.30
CA TYR A 55 4.12 8.82 -4.95
C TYR A 55 4.05 10.04 -4.04
N GLY A 56 3.46 9.89 -2.85
CA GLY A 56 3.31 10.95 -1.86
C GLY A 56 2.13 11.90 -2.09
N ASP A 57 1.53 11.90 -3.28
CA ASP A 57 0.29 12.62 -3.57
C ASP A 57 -0.90 11.64 -3.64
N GLN A 58 -0.86 10.71 -4.59
CA GLN A 58 -1.89 9.70 -4.79
C GLN A 58 -1.56 8.38 -4.09
N TYR A 59 -0.29 7.98 -4.03
CA TYR A 59 0.10 6.70 -3.43
C TYR A 59 0.83 6.90 -2.10
N ARG A 60 0.41 6.16 -1.07
CA ARG A 60 1.05 6.12 0.25
C ARG A 60 1.70 4.78 0.49
N TYR A 61 2.96 4.77 0.90
CA TYR A 61 3.67 3.53 1.21
C TYR A 61 3.12 2.88 2.50
N ILE A 62 2.92 1.57 2.45
CA ILE A 62 2.51 0.78 3.61
C ILE A 62 3.75 0.01 4.09
N PRO A 63 4.30 0.34 5.29
CA PRO A 63 5.43 -0.37 5.83
C PRO A 63 4.99 -1.77 6.28
N GLY A 64 5.43 -2.78 5.53
CA GLY A 64 5.25 -4.19 5.88
C GLY A 64 6.04 -4.60 7.12
N GLY A 65 5.97 -5.89 7.47
CA GLY A 65 6.74 -6.51 8.55
C GLY A 65 6.05 -6.50 9.92
N ASN A 66 4.83 -5.99 10.03
CA ASN A 66 4.02 -6.10 11.24
C ASN A 66 3.21 -7.40 11.24
N ALA A 67 3.84 -8.51 11.65
CA ALA A 67 3.19 -9.82 11.69
C ALA A 67 1.92 -9.89 12.56
N GLY A 68 1.73 -8.93 13.48
CA GLY A 68 0.56 -8.80 14.33
C GLY A 68 -0.47 -7.77 13.85
N ALA A 69 -0.38 -7.28 12.61
CA ALA A 69 -1.26 -6.22 12.13
C ALA A 69 -2.74 -6.58 12.28
N ASP A 70 -3.42 -5.82 13.14
CA ASP A 70 -4.85 -5.89 13.40
C ASP A 70 -5.53 -4.55 13.03
N ASP A 71 -6.81 -4.39 13.36
CA ASP A 71 -7.54 -3.17 13.00
C ASP A 71 -7.00 -1.92 13.70
N ALA A 72 -6.44 -2.06 14.91
CA ALA A 72 -5.78 -0.95 15.60
C ALA A 72 -4.50 -0.52 14.87
N ALA A 73 -3.72 -1.46 14.33
CA ALA A 73 -2.55 -1.14 13.51
C ALA A 73 -2.94 -0.39 12.22
N VAL A 74 -4.05 -0.78 11.59
CA VAL A 74 -4.59 -0.07 10.41
C VAL A 74 -5.03 1.35 10.78
N ALA A 75 -5.78 1.51 11.87
CA ALA A 75 -6.19 2.83 12.35
C ALA A 75 -4.99 3.74 12.64
N GLN A 76 -4.03 3.24 13.41
CA GLN A 76 -2.83 3.98 13.76
C GLN A 76 -2.02 4.41 12.53
N TRP A 77 -1.91 3.54 11.53
CA TRP A 77 -1.21 3.88 10.28
C TRP A 77 -1.96 4.96 9.49
N LEU A 78 -3.28 4.84 9.33
CA LEU A 78 -4.10 5.88 8.68
C LEU A 78 -3.97 7.23 9.39
N GLU A 79 -4.06 7.24 10.72
CA GLU A 79 -3.89 8.44 11.54
C GLU A 79 -2.49 9.07 11.38
N THR A 80 -1.45 8.24 11.29
CA THR A 80 -0.06 8.70 11.06
C THR A 80 0.10 9.34 9.69
N GLU A 81 -0.57 8.80 8.68
CA GLU A 81 -0.55 9.34 7.31
C GLU A 81 -1.49 10.55 7.12
N GLY A 82 -2.29 10.89 8.14
CA GLY A 82 -3.27 11.98 8.08
C GLY A 82 -4.51 11.67 7.25
N LEU A 83 -4.91 10.40 7.19
CA LEU A 83 -6.00 9.84 6.37
C LEU A 83 -7.24 9.48 7.18
#